data_AF-A0A7Z1B0J5-F1
#
_entry.id   AF-A0A7Z1B0J5-F1
#
_cell.length_a   1.000
_cell.length_b   1.000
_cell.length_c   1.000
_cell.angle_alpha   90.00
_cell.angle_beta   90.00
_cell.angle_gamma   90.00
#
_symmetry.space_group_name_H-M   'P 1'
#
loop_
_entity.id
_entity.type
_entity.pdbx_description
1 polymer ?
#
loop_
_entity_poly.entity_id
_entity_poly.type
_entity_poly.pdbx_seq_one_letter_code
_entity_poly.pdbx_strand_id
1 'polypeptide(L)' 'MNAKGWKQIPLSEASGVPQGSISRFDKNERHLDWHVFALARTLGVNVEELFEVKIEDADE' A
#
# COMPACT_ATOMS: atom_id res chain seq x y z
N MET A 1 -4.28 0.32 4.61
CA MET A 1 -4.92 0.57 3.32
C MET A 1 -6.42 0.54 3.48
N ASN A 2 -6.98 1.65 3.96
CA ASN A 2 -8.29 2.07 3.46
C ASN A 2 -8.08 2.56 2.01
N ALA A 3 -7.93 1.62 1.08
CA ALA A 3 -7.63 1.89 -0.32
C ALA A 3 -8.84 2.52 -1.02
N LYS A 4 -9.20 3.78 -0.73
CA LYS A 4 -10.24 4.57 -1.43
C LYS A 4 -11.53 3.78 -1.79
N GLY A 5 -12.02 2.92 -0.90
CA GLY A 5 -13.23 2.11 -1.13
C GLY A 5 -13.05 0.82 -1.96
N TRP A 6 -11.83 0.45 -2.31
CA TRP A 6 -11.52 -0.79 -3.00
C TRP A 6 -11.64 -1.99 -2.07
N LYS A 7 -12.36 -3.03 -2.54
CA LYS A 7 -12.32 -4.36 -1.93
C LYS A 7 -11.04 -5.07 -2.34
N GLN A 8 -10.53 -5.93 -1.46
CA GLN A 8 -9.24 -6.61 -1.66
C GLN A 8 -9.19 -7.50 -2.91
N ILE A 9 -10.30 -8.17 -3.26
CA ILE A 9 -10.36 -9.04 -4.45
C ILE A 9 -10.22 -8.21 -5.74
N PRO A 10 -11.09 -7.21 -6.01
CA PRO A 10 -10.91 -6.32 -7.17
C PRO A 10 -9.55 -5.64 -7.22
N LEU A 11 -8.99 -5.25 -6.07
CA LEU A 11 -7.66 -4.64 -6.03
C LEU A 11 -6.55 -5.64 -6.41
N SER A 12 -6.70 -6.90 -6.00
CA SER A 12 -5.79 -7.99 -6.38
C SER A 12 -5.80 -8.22 -7.89
N GLU A 13 -6.99 -8.25 -8.49
CA GLU A 13 -7.15 -8.42 -9.93
C GLU A 13 -6.58 -7.23 -10.71
N ALA A 14 -6.84 -6.00 -10.25
CA ALA A 14 -6.40 -4.79 -10.94
C ALA A 14 -4.89 -4.53 -10.82
N SER A 15 -4.30 -4.83 -9.67
CA SER A 15 -2.87 -4.57 -9.40
C SER A 15 -1.96 -5.75 -9.72
N GLY A 16 -2.51 -6.96 -9.88
CA GLY A 16 -1.74 -8.20 -10.00
C GLY A 16 -1.06 -8.65 -8.70
N VAL A 17 -1.24 -7.91 -7.60
CA VAL A 17 -0.71 -8.28 -6.29
C VAL A 17 -1.62 -9.34 -5.67
N PRO A 18 -1.09 -10.46 -5.14
CA PRO A 18 -1.93 -11.49 -4.52
C PRO A 18 -2.79 -10.93 -3.37
N GLN A 19 -4.05 -11.36 -3.29
CA GLN A 19 -4.98 -10.89 -2.25
C GLN A 19 -4.41 -11.11 -0.83
N GLY A 20 -3.67 -12.20 -0.59
CA GLY A 20 -3.00 -12.44 0.68
C GLY A 20 -1.89 -11.43 0.99
N SER A 21 -1.18 -10.93 -0.03
CA SER A 21 -0.21 -9.85 0.12
C SER A 21 -0.88 -8.52 0.43
N ILE A 22 -2.03 -8.22 -0.20
CA ILE A 22 -2.84 -7.02 0.11
C ILE A 22 -3.38 -7.08 1.54
N SER A 23 -3.91 -8.23 1.96
CA SER A 23 -4.46 -8.42 3.31
C SER A 23 -3.41 -8.22 4.42
N ARG A 24 -2.16 -8.58 4.13
CA ARG A 24 -1.02 -8.40 5.04
C ARG A 24 -0.33 -7.05 4.88
N PHE A 25 -0.59 -6.32 3.80
CA PHE A 25 0.05 -5.04 3.52
C PHE A 25 -0.15 -4.04 4.67
N ASP A 26 -1.29 -4.08 5.34
CA ASP A 26 -1.56 -3.15 6.46
C ASP A 26 -0.95 -3.58 7.79
N LYS A 27 -0.50 -4.82 7.88
CA LYS A 27 -0.05 -5.45 9.13
C LYS A 27 1.44 -5.71 9.16
N ASN A 28 2.08 -5.70 8.00
CA ASN A 28 3.49 -5.96 7.84
C ASN A 28 4.26 -4.65 7.82
N GLU A 29 5.47 -4.66 8.39
CA GLU A 29 6.42 -3.55 8.25
C GLU A 29 7.30 -3.69 7.00
N ARG A 30 7.32 -4.89 6.39
CA ARG A 30 8.15 -5.22 5.22
C ARG A 30 7.26 -5.58 4.04
N HIS A 31 7.45 -4.84 2.95
CA HIS A 31 6.75 -5.04 1.68
C HIS A 31 7.76 -5.34 0.57
N LEU A 32 7.33 -6.06 -0.45
CA LEU A 32 8.12 -6.19 -1.67
C LEU A 32 7.93 -4.93 -2.50
N ASP A 33 9.02 -4.35 -3.00
CA ASP A 33 9.00 -3.09 -3.74
C ASP A 33 8.00 -3.10 -4.90
N TRP A 34 7.96 -4.19 -5.67
CA TRP A 34 7.05 -4.30 -6.81
C TRP A 34 5.57 -4.29 -6.39
N HIS A 35 5.22 -4.81 -5.21
CA HIS A 35 3.85 -4.72 -4.69
C HIS A 35 3.50 -3.26 -4.38
N VAL A 36 4.43 -2.50 -3.77
CA VAL A 36 4.24 -1.09 -3.40
C VAL A 36 3.92 -0.27 -4.65
N PHE A 37 4.77 -0.36 -5.67
CA PHE A 37 4.57 0.40 -6.91
C PHE A 37 3.33 -0.05 -7.69
N ALA A 38 3.02 -1.36 -7.73
CA ALA A 38 1.83 -1.87 -8.39
C ALA A 38 0.54 -1.33 -7.74
N LEU A 39 0.47 -1.36 -6.41
CA LEU A 39 -0.67 -0.84 -5.66
C LEU A 39 -0.80 0.68 -5.80
N ALA A 40 0.29 1.42 -5.66
CA ALA A 40 0.31 2.88 -5.81
C ALA A 40 -0.21 3.30 -7.19
N ARG A 41 0.31 2.68 -8.25
CA ARG A 41 -0.12 2.93 -9.63
C ARG A 41 -1.59 2.61 -9.86
N THR A 42 -2.06 1.48 -9.33
CA THR A 42 -3.45 1.03 -9.49
C THR A 42 -4.43 1.99 -8.81
N LEU A 43 -4.04 2.55 -7.67
CA LEU A 43 -4.87 3.46 -6.89
C LEU A 43 -4.71 4.93 -7.29
N GLY A 44 -3.77 5.23 -8.19
CA GLY A 44 -3.44 6.59 -8.61
C GLY A 44 -2.98 7.45 -7.45
N VAL A 45 -2.09 6.93 -6.62
CA VAL A 45 -1.49 7.61 -5.46
C VAL A 45 0.02 7.52 -5.53
N ASN A 46 0.71 8.39 -4.80
CA ASN A 46 2.13 8.27 -4.56
C ASN A 46 2.41 7.13 -3.56
N VAL A 47 3.65 6.65 -3.53
CA VAL A 47 4.02 5.49 -2.70
C VAL A 47 3.95 5.80 -1.20
N GLU A 48 4.22 7.04 -0.81
CA GLU A 48 4.16 7.52 0.56
C GLU A 48 2.74 7.46 1.12
N GLU A 49 1.73 7.66 0.27
CA GLU A 49 0.31 7.56 0.65
C GLU A 49 -0.13 6.12 1.00
N LEU A 50 0.72 5.12 0.70
CA LEU A 50 0.50 3.73 1.13
C LEU A 50 0.92 3.47 2.57
N PHE A 51 1.68 4.39 3.18
CA PHE A 51 2.31 4.21 4.48
C PHE A 51 1.94 5.33 5.46
N GLU A 52 2.07 5.05 6.75
CA GLU A 52 2.09 6.09 7.77
C GLU A 52 3.52 6.63 7.86
N VAL A 53 3.74 7.87 7.39
CA VAL A 53 5.05 8.52 7.47
C VAL A 53 5.12 9.33 8.75
N LYS A 54 6.00 8.93 9.68
CA LYS A 54 6.32 9.69 10.89
C LYS A 54 7.59 10.50 10.64
N ILE A 55 7.47 11.81 10.72
CA ILE A 55 8.62 12.72 10.75
C ILE A 55 8.91 12.94 12.23
N GLU A 56 10.02 12.40 12.73
CA GLU A 56 10.54 12.84 14.02
C GLU A 56 11.12 14.22 13.79
N ASP A 57 10.41 15.24 14.29
CA ASP A 57 10.96 16.58 14.38
C ASP A 57 12.23 16.47 15.23
N ALA A 58 13.39 16.63 14.60
CA ALA A 58 14.63 16.82 15.33
C ALA A 58 14.45 18.14 16.08
N ASP A 59 14.16 18.06 17.38
CA ASP A 59 14.05 19.20 18.27
C ASP A 59 15.16 20.23 17.96
N GLU A 60 14.74 21.47 17.70
CA GLU A 60 15.55 22.67 17.41
C GLU A 60 16.53 23.02 18.54
#